data_AF-A0A2Z2NHS3-F1
#
_entry.id   AF-A0A2Z2NHS3-F1
#
_cell.length_a   1.000
_cell.length_b   1.000
_cell.length_c   1.000
_cell.angle_alpha   90.00
_cell.angle_beta   90.00
_cell.angle_gamma   90.00
#
_symmetry.space_group_name_H-M   'P 1'
#
loop_
_entity.id
_entity.type
_entity.pdbx_description
1 polymer ?
#
loop_
_entity_poly.entity_id
_entity_poly.type
_entity_poly.pdbx_seq_one_letter_code
_entity_poly.pdbx_strand_id
1 'polypeptide(L)'
;MSKNPKYRENLQSLAALDPKRAGELSAVEREAIANFSGQLPELSSALGMLHMGDHFGWRVLLIVHNKRTIRKYEEILGITVREFFPEAGPSAERSNGYSWALRLGGYWKIVSGDTKVENRQDIS
;
A
#
# COMPACT_ATOMS: atom_id res chain seq x y z
N MET A 1 -2.66 4.90 -25.11
CA MET A 1 -1.50 5.21 -24.25
C MET A 1 -0.39 4.21 -24.54
N SER A 2 0.86 4.64 -24.68
CA SER A 2 2.00 3.71 -24.77
C SER A 2 2.19 3.00 -23.43
N LYS A 3 2.61 1.74 -23.45
CA LYS A 3 2.88 0.99 -22.22
C LYS A 3 4.17 1.53 -21.58
N ASN A 4 4.24 1.49 -20.25
CA ASN A 4 5.48 1.73 -19.49
C ASN A 4 6.58 0.80 -20.07
N PRO A 5 7.81 1.30 -20.34
CA PRO A 5 8.93 0.47 -20.82
C PRO A 5 9.19 -0.79 -19.98
N LYS A 6 8.96 -0.72 -18.67
CA LYS A 6 9.08 -1.83 -17.70
C LYS A 6 7.82 -2.66 -17.52
N TYR A 7 6.79 -2.48 -18.35
CA TYR A 7 5.49 -3.14 -18.15
C TYR A 7 5.61 -4.68 -18.01
N ARG A 8 6.43 -5.34 -18.83
CA ARG A 8 6.61 -6.80 -18.78
C ARG A 8 7.28 -7.28 -17.50
N GLU A 9 8.26 -6.53 -17.02
CA GLU A 9 8.93 -6.78 -15.74
C GLU A 9 7.95 -6.57 -14.58
N ASN A 10 7.25 -5.44 -14.58
CA ASN A 10 6.28 -5.09 -13.55
C ASN A 10 5.13 -6.11 -13.42
N LEU A 11 4.74 -6.76 -14.52
CA LEU A 11 3.75 -7.85 -14.50
C LEU A 11 4.23 -9.07 -13.69
N GLN A 12 5.53 -9.36 -13.75
CA GLN A 12 6.12 -10.49 -13.02
C GLN A 12 6.23 -10.20 -11.53
N SER A 13 6.29 -8.92 -11.15
CA SER A 13 6.35 -8.44 -9.77
C SER A 13 4.97 -8.17 -9.14
N LEU A 14 3.87 -8.57 -9.78
CA LEU A 14 2.54 -8.47 -9.16
C LEU A 14 2.39 -9.53 -8.07
N ALA A 15 1.63 -9.20 -7.03
CA ALA A 15 1.27 -10.16 -6.00
C ALA A 15 0.45 -11.29 -6.63
N ALA A 16 0.90 -12.54 -6.42
CA ALA A 16 0.13 -13.71 -6.77
C ALA A 16 -0.94 -13.91 -5.70
N LEU A 17 -2.16 -13.45 -5.98
CA LEU A 17 -3.30 -13.64 -5.10
C LEU A 17 -3.89 -15.03 -5.36
N ASP A 18 -3.66 -15.96 -4.43
CA ASP A 18 -4.38 -17.23 -4.45
C ASP A 18 -5.89 -17.00 -4.19
N PRO A 19 -6.76 -17.97 -4.53
CA PRO A 19 -8.20 -17.81 -4.36
C PRO A 19 -8.63 -17.51 -2.92
N LYS A 20 -7.89 -18.01 -1.93
CA LYS A 20 -8.18 -17.76 -0.52
C LYS A 20 -7.92 -16.30 -0.19
N ARG A 21 -6.74 -15.79 -0.56
CA ARG A 21 -6.36 -14.39 -0.31
C ARG A 21 -7.26 -13.42 -1.07
N ALA A 22 -7.60 -13.72 -2.32
CA ALA A 22 -8.58 -12.93 -3.08
C ALA A 22 -9.95 -12.90 -2.38
N GLY A 23 -10.38 -14.02 -1.79
CA GLY A 23 -11.58 -14.10 -0.98
C GLY A 23 -11.52 -13.24 0.30
N GLU A 24 -10.39 -13.26 1.01
CA GLU A 24 -10.17 -12.41 2.19
C GLU A 24 -10.25 -10.92 1.86
N LEU A 25 -9.59 -10.47 0.79
CA LEU A 25 -9.65 -9.08 0.33
C LEU A 25 -11.09 -8.68 -0.04
N SER A 26 -11.80 -9.56 -0.76
CA SER A 26 -13.20 -9.31 -1.14
C SER A 26 -14.13 -9.23 0.08
N ALA A 27 -13.91 -10.06 1.09
CA ALA A 27 -14.69 -10.00 2.33
C ALA A 27 -14.49 -8.66 3.05
N VAL A 28 -13.24 -8.22 3.21
CA VAL A 28 -12.90 -6.92 3.82
C VAL A 28 -13.52 -5.77 3.03
N GLU A 29 -13.38 -5.78 1.70
CA GLU A 29 -13.98 -4.75 0.83
C GLU A 29 -15.50 -4.66 1.01
N ARG A 30 -16.20 -5.80 0.97
CA ARG A 30 -17.66 -5.83 1.05
C ARG A 30 -18.16 -5.38 2.42
N GLU A 31 -17.48 -5.78 3.49
CA GLU A 31 -17.80 -5.35 4.86
C GLU A 31 -17.60 -3.85 5.03
N ALA A 32 -16.48 -3.31 4.53
CA ALA A 32 -16.19 -1.88 4.56
C ALA A 32 -17.25 -1.09 3.78
N ILE A 33 -17.59 -1.50 2.56
CA ILE A 33 -18.62 -0.82 1.74
C ILE A 33 -19.99 -0.86 2.42
N ALA A 34 -20.38 -2.00 3.00
CA ALA A 34 -21.70 -2.16 3.60
C ALA A 34 -21.89 -1.32 4.87
N ASN A 35 -20.84 -1.16 5.68
CA ASN A 35 -20.93 -0.49 6.98
C ASN A 35 -20.48 0.98 6.96
N PHE A 36 -19.76 1.42 5.92
CA PHE A 36 -19.18 2.75 5.92
C PHE A 36 -20.23 3.86 5.88
N SER A 37 -20.08 4.83 6.78
CA SER A 37 -20.82 6.09 6.77
C SER A 37 -19.82 7.24 6.90
N GLY A 38 -19.81 8.14 5.92
CA GLY A 38 -18.83 9.21 5.85
C GLY A 38 -18.65 9.75 4.43
N GLN A 39 -17.47 10.32 4.16
CA GLN A 39 -17.16 10.87 2.85
C GLN A 39 -16.66 9.78 1.90
N LEU A 40 -17.37 9.57 0.79
CA LEU A 40 -17.02 8.57 -0.23
C LEU A 40 -15.55 8.59 -0.67
N PRO A 41 -14.87 9.75 -0.85
CA PRO A 41 -13.43 9.77 -1.17
C PRO A 41 -12.54 9.07 -0.14
N GLU A 42 -12.93 9.05 1.14
CA GLU A 42 -12.19 8.35 2.19
C GLU A 42 -12.32 6.83 2.05
N LEU A 43 -13.53 6.32 1.81
CA LEU A 43 -13.76 4.91 1.51
C LEU A 43 -13.00 4.48 0.26
N SER A 44 -13.11 5.23 -0.84
CA SER A 44 -12.40 4.90 -2.09
C SER A 44 -10.88 4.84 -1.89
N SER A 45 -10.33 5.75 -1.09
CA SER A 45 -8.89 5.76 -0.79
C SER A 45 -8.48 4.58 0.10
N ALA A 46 -9.31 4.21 1.08
CA ALA A 46 -9.07 3.05 1.93
C ALA A 46 -9.11 1.75 1.11
N LEU A 47 -10.11 1.58 0.23
CA LEU A 47 -10.16 0.45 -0.70
C LEU A 47 -8.96 0.44 -1.65
N GLY A 48 -8.52 1.61 -2.12
CA GLY A 48 -7.26 1.72 -2.87
C GLY A 48 -6.06 1.19 -2.08
N MET A 49 -5.95 1.52 -0.79
CA MET A 49 -4.91 0.97 0.08
C MET A 49 -5.02 -0.56 0.22
N LEU A 50 -6.24 -1.09 0.38
CA LEU A 50 -6.52 -2.53 0.48
C LEU A 50 -5.96 -3.28 -0.73
N HIS A 51 -6.26 -2.80 -1.94
CA HIS A 51 -5.84 -3.42 -3.19
C HIS A 51 -4.34 -3.28 -3.46
N MET A 52 -3.67 -2.26 -2.92
CA MET A 52 -2.23 -2.05 -3.13
C MET A 52 -1.36 -2.76 -2.10
N GLY A 53 -1.93 -3.17 -0.96
CA GLY A 53 -1.19 -3.70 0.19
C GLY A 53 -0.41 -4.98 -0.10
N ASP A 54 -1.00 -5.96 -0.80
CA ASP A 54 -0.28 -7.21 -1.12
C ASP A 54 0.81 -7.00 -2.18
N HIS A 55 0.64 -6.02 -3.08
CA HIS A 55 1.64 -5.70 -4.09
C HIS A 55 2.88 -5.03 -3.50
N PHE A 56 2.69 -4.08 -2.59
CA PHE A 56 3.77 -3.22 -2.10
C PHE A 56 4.19 -3.53 -0.66
N GLY A 57 3.35 -4.16 0.13
CA GLY A 57 3.56 -4.43 1.55
C GLY A 57 3.32 -3.19 2.43
N TRP A 58 3.12 -3.43 3.72
CA TRP A 58 2.78 -2.36 4.67
C TRP A 58 3.91 -1.33 4.81
N ARG A 59 5.17 -1.70 4.56
CA ARG A 59 6.27 -0.73 4.67
C ARG A 59 6.17 0.39 3.64
N VAL A 60 5.75 0.09 2.42
CA VAL A 60 5.51 1.11 1.40
C VAL A 60 4.28 1.95 1.78
N LEU A 61 3.21 1.32 2.28
CA LEU A 61 2.00 2.05 2.69
C LEU A 61 2.31 3.11 3.76
N LEU A 62 3.16 2.79 4.74
CA LEU A 62 3.59 3.76 5.78
C LEU A 62 4.54 4.84 5.28
N ILE A 63 5.21 4.63 4.14
CA ILE A 63 6.00 5.68 3.48
C ILE A 63 5.08 6.60 2.67
N VAL A 64 4.05 6.07 2.03
CA VAL A 64 3.16 6.87 1.16
C VAL A 64 2.16 7.67 1.98
N HIS A 65 1.59 7.07 3.03
CA HIS A 65 0.56 7.69 3.86
C HIS A 65 1.11 8.07 5.24
N ASN A 66 0.60 9.16 5.81
CA ASN A 66 0.94 9.53 7.18
C ASN A 66 0.19 8.65 8.20
N LYS A 67 0.64 8.65 9.46
CA LYS A 67 0.08 7.85 10.55
C LYS A 67 -1.42 8.07 10.79
N ARG A 68 -1.92 9.30 10.61
CA ARG A 68 -3.36 9.62 10.79
C ARG A 68 -4.19 8.99 9.67
N THR A 69 -3.70 9.07 8.43
CA THR A 69 -4.35 8.47 7.27
C THR A 69 -4.41 6.95 7.39
N ILE A 70 -3.30 6.30 7.78
CA ILE A 70 -3.26 4.85 7.97
C ILE A 70 -4.30 4.40 9.00
N ARG A 71 -4.34 5.02 10.18
CA ARG A 71 -5.32 4.68 11.22
C ARG A 71 -6.76 4.81 10.74
N LYS A 72 -7.06 5.91 10.05
CA LYS A 72 -8.39 6.12 9.47
C LYS A 72 -8.75 5.01 8.47
N TYR A 73 -7.81 4.59 7.63
CA TYR A 73 -8.08 3.52 6.67
C TYR A 73 -8.17 2.14 7.34
N GLU A 74 -7.36 1.86 8.36
CA GLU A 74 -7.50 0.68 9.22
C GLU A 74 -8.88 0.60 9.87
N GLU A 75 -9.39 1.72 10.42
CA GLU A 75 -10.74 1.82 10.99
C GLU A 75 -11.83 1.56 9.96
N ILE A 76 -11.72 2.13 8.75
CA ILE A 76 -12.70 1.92 7.66
C ILE A 76 -12.71 0.46 7.20
N LEU A 77 -11.54 -0.17 7.10
CA LEU A 77 -11.38 -1.52 6.57
C LEU A 77 -11.55 -2.60 7.64
N GLY A 78 -11.48 -2.26 8.93
CA GLY A 78 -11.50 -3.24 10.01
C GLY A 78 -10.27 -4.16 10.02
N ILE A 79 -9.09 -3.66 9.62
CA ILE A 79 -7.83 -4.42 9.59
C ILE A 79 -6.72 -3.69 10.33
N THR A 80 -5.68 -4.42 10.74
CA THR A 80 -4.38 -3.84 11.11
C THR A 80 -3.42 -4.04 9.93
N VAL A 81 -2.95 -2.97 9.27
CA VAL A 81 -2.16 -3.10 8.03
C VAL A 81 -0.88 -3.92 8.21
N ARG A 82 -0.26 -3.84 9.39
CA ARG A 82 0.98 -4.56 9.71
C ARG A 82 0.79 -6.06 9.93
N GLU A 83 -0.43 -6.47 10.29
CA GLU A 83 -0.81 -7.86 10.52
C GLU A 83 -1.44 -8.45 9.25
N PHE A 84 -2.16 -7.61 8.50
CA PHE A 84 -2.94 -8.02 7.33
C PHE A 84 -2.12 -8.13 6.05
N PHE A 85 -1.06 -7.33 5.89
CA PHE A 85 -0.20 -7.33 4.70
C PHE A 85 1.22 -7.81 5.00
N PRO A 86 1.96 -8.31 4.00
CA PRO A 86 3.38 -8.61 4.16
C PRO A 86 4.20 -7.35 4.45
N GLU A 87 5.38 -7.52 5.05
CA GLU A 87 6.30 -6.41 5.31
C GLU A 87 6.69 -5.66 4.04
N ALA A 88 7.09 -6.40 3.01
CA ALA A 88 7.35 -5.92 1.67
C ALA A 88 6.68 -6.85 0.67
N GLY A 89 5.95 -6.27 -0.30
CA GLY A 89 5.35 -7.02 -1.40
C GLY A 89 6.32 -7.14 -2.60
N PRO A 90 5.99 -7.96 -3.60
CA PRO A 90 6.85 -8.19 -4.76
C PRO A 90 7.10 -6.94 -5.62
N SER A 91 6.25 -5.91 -5.52
CA SER A 91 6.43 -4.61 -6.17
C SER A 91 7.08 -3.55 -5.27
N ALA A 92 7.50 -3.88 -4.04
CA ALA A 92 7.95 -2.88 -3.06
C ALA A 92 9.11 -1.99 -3.56
N GLU A 93 10.10 -2.56 -4.24
CA GLU A 93 11.28 -1.82 -4.74
C GLU A 93 10.94 -0.80 -5.83
N ARG A 94 9.76 -0.92 -6.46
CA ARG A 94 9.29 0.06 -7.44
C ARG A 94 8.95 1.40 -6.79
N SER A 95 8.68 1.42 -5.49
CA SER A 95 8.49 2.65 -4.72
C SER A 95 9.84 3.36 -4.51
N ASN A 96 9.93 4.59 -5.01
CA ASN A 96 11.13 5.40 -4.83
C ASN A 96 11.43 5.61 -3.34
N GLY A 97 10.40 5.89 -2.53
CA GLY A 97 10.54 6.08 -1.09
C GLY A 97 11.09 4.84 -0.37
N TYR A 98 10.63 3.65 -0.75
CA TYR A 98 11.11 2.40 -0.17
C TYR A 98 12.53 2.04 -0.63
N SER A 99 12.83 2.24 -1.91
CA SER A 99 14.18 2.09 -2.46
C SER A 99 15.20 2.98 -1.75
N TRP A 100 14.85 4.23 -1.43
CA TRP A 100 15.69 5.12 -0.62
C TRP A 100 15.88 4.60 0.81
N ALA A 101 14.82 4.05 1.42
CA ALA A 101 14.88 3.48 2.77
C ALA A 101 15.82 2.27 2.88
N LEU A 102 15.91 1.45 1.83
CA LEU A 102 16.86 0.34 1.76
C LEU A 102 18.32 0.85 1.62
N ARG A 103 18.54 1.92 0.83
CA ARG A 103 19.88 2.44 0.53
C ARG A 103 20.53 3.24 1.67
N LEU A 104 19.77 4.10 2.34
CA LEU A 104 20.31 5.02 3.35
C LEU A 104 20.32 4.45 4.77
N GLY A 105 19.58 3.36 4.99
CA GLY A 105 19.23 2.93 6.35
C GLY A 105 18.30 3.94 7.05
N GLY A 106 17.61 3.50 8.10
CA GLY A 106 16.72 4.39 8.86
C GLY A 106 15.31 4.55 8.26
N TYR A 107 14.69 3.44 7.87
CA TYR A 107 13.28 3.38 7.42
C TYR A 107 12.31 4.22 8.26
N TRP A 108 12.43 4.18 9.59
CA TRP A 108 11.54 4.96 10.48
C TRP A 108 11.72 6.47 10.35
N LYS A 109 12.92 6.96 9.99
CA LYS A 109 13.17 8.39 9.74
C LYS A 109 12.49 8.88 8.46
N ILE A 110 12.29 8.00 7.49
CA ILE A 110 11.54 8.32 6.27
C ILE A 110 10.04 8.31 6.54
N VAL A 111 9.55 7.34 7.32
CA VAL A 111 8.15 7.26 7.75
C VAL A 111 7.75 8.47 8.62
N SER A 112 8.61 8.90 9.54
CA SER A 112 8.37 10.09 10.37
C SER A 112 8.45 11.40 9.57
N GLY A 113 9.11 11.38 8.41
CA GLY A 113 9.39 12.58 7.61
C GLY A 113 10.65 13.34 8.05
N ASP A 114 11.43 12.80 9.00
CA ASP A 114 12.70 13.39 9.45
C ASP A 114 13.75 13.41 8.33
N THR A 115 13.66 12.48 7.38
CA THR A 115 14.45 12.46 6.15
C THR A 115 13.57 12.81 4.96
N LYS A 116 13.89 13.92 4.28
CA LYS A 116 13.21 14.29 3.03
C LYS A 116 13.65 13.35 1.91
N VAL A 117 12.68 12.68 1.31
CA VAL A 117 12.86 11.86 0.11
C VAL A 117 12.07 12.52 -1.01
N GLU A 118 12.77 12.98 -2.05
CA GLU A 118 12.14 13.49 -3.26
C GLU A 118 11.33 12.37 -3.92
N ASN A 119 10.16 12.71 -4.45
CA ASN A 119 9.31 11.77 -5.20
C ASN A 119 8.95 10.51 -4.39
N ARG A 120 8.80 10.64 -3.06
CA ARG A 120 8.54 9.50 -2.16
C ARG A 120 7.27 8.69 -2.49
N GLN A 121 6.32 9.32 -3.19
CA GLN A 121 5.05 8.72 -3.60
C GLN A 121 5.10 8.15 -5.01
N ASP A 122 6.19 8.37 -5.74
CA ASP A 122 6.32 7.96 -7.12
C ASP A 122 6.74 6.49 -7.22
N ILE A 123 6.27 5.85 -8.30
CA ILE A 123 6.63 4.49 -8.67
C ILE A 123 7.35 4.48 -10.02
N SER A 124 8.33 3.59 -10.15
CA SER A 124 9.04 3.34 -11.41
C SER A 124 8.51 2.14 -12.21
#